data_AF-A0A937SMC9-F1
#
_entry.id   AF-A0A937SMC9-F1
#
_cell.length_a   1.000
_cell.length_b   1.000
_cell.length_c   1.000
_cell.angle_alpha   90.00
_cell.angle_beta   90.00
_cell.angle_gamma   90.00
#
_symmetry.space_group_name_H-M   'P 1'
#
loop_
_entity.id
_entity.type
_entity.pdbx_description
1 polymer ?
#
loop_
_entity_poly.entity_id
_entity_poly.type
_entity_poly.pdbx_seq_one_letter_code
_entity_poly.pdbx_strand_id
1 'polypeptide(L)'
;MGVQTKMWLLVVLMFGILYGLITGIGSYMGAGSASSYIILAILFVGLQYLIGPSLVSMMMRVKWVSEKEEPELHRMVAELA
;
A
#
# COMPACT_ATOMS: atom_id res chain seq x y z
N MET A 1 -10.65 16.10 23.34
CA MET A 1 -10.00 14.92 22.71
C MET A 1 -8.75 15.38 21.99
N GLY A 2 -7.58 14.85 22.37
CA GLY A 2 -6.31 15.18 21.71
C GLY A 2 -6.26 14.69 20.27
N VAL A 3 -5.37 15.27 19.46
CA VAL A 3 -5.18 14.87 18.04
C VAL A 3 -4.85 13.38 17.93
N GLN A 4 -4.04 12.85 18.85
CA GLN A 4 -3.70 11.43 18.92
C GLN A 4 -4.94 10.54 19.06
N THR A 5 -5.87 10.89 19.96
CA THR A 5 -7.13 10.13 20.15
C THR A 5 -7.99 10.14 18.89
N LYS A 6 -8.07 11.28 18.19
CA LYS A 6 -8.83 11.38 16.93
C LYS A 6 -8.20 10.53 15.83
N MET A 7 -6.88 10.57 15.69
CA MET A 7 -6.17 9.74 14.71
C MET A 7 -6.36 8.25 15.02
N TRP A 8 -6.28 7.86 16.30
CA TRP A 8 -6.48 6.47 16.69
C TRP A 8 -7.90 5.97 16.38
N LEU A 9 -8.92 6.80 16.64
CA LEU A 9 -10.30 6.51 16.27
C LEU A 9 -10.47 6.35 14.75
N LEU A 10 -9.86 7.23 13.96
CA LEU A 10 -9.91 7.15 12.50
C LEU A 10 -9.22 5.87 11.99
N VAL A 11 -8.08 5.48 12.57
CA VAL A 11 -7.38 4.25 12.22
C VAL A 11 -8.23 3.03 12.56
N VAL A 12 -8.78 2.95 13.77
CA VAL A 12 -9.65 1.83 14.16
C VAL A 12 -10.89 1.75 13.28
N LEU A 13 -11.51 2.89 12.98
CA LEU A 13 -12.67 2.95 12.09
C LEU A 13 -12.32 2.45 10.68
N MET A 14 -11.20 2.91 10.12
CA MET A 14 -10.71 2.48 8.81
C MET A 14 -10.45 0.97 8.78
N PHE A 15 -9.76 0.42 9.78
CA PHE A 15 -9.52 -1.02 9.86
C PHE A 15 -10.80 -1.82 10.06
N GLY A 16 -11.75 -1.31 10.87
CA GLY A 16 -13.07 -1.92 11.05
C GLY A 16 -13.87 -1.99 9.75
N ILE A 17 -13.88 -0.90 8.97
CA ILE A 17 -14.54 -0.85 7.66
C ILE A 17 -13.89 -1.85 6.69
N LEU A 18 -12.56 -1.84 6.59
CA LEU A 18 -11.84 -2.75 5.70
C LEU A 18 -12.05 -4.21 6.09
N TYR A 19 -11.93 -4.54 7.38
CA TYR A 19 -12.16 -5.90 7.88
C TYR A 19 -13.60 -6.36 7.63
N GLY A 20 -14.58 -5.50 7.91
CA GLY A 20 -15.99 -5.80 7.67
C GLY A 20 -16.29 -6.04 6.19
N LEU A 21 -15.72 -5.22 5.30
CA LEU A 21 -15.89 -5.37 3.86
C LEU A 21 -15.25 -6.67 3.35
N ILE A 22 -13.98 -6.92 3.70
CA ILE A 22 -13.24 -8.10 3.24
C ILE A 22 -13.88 -9.39 3.80
N THR A 23 -14.23 -9.39 5.08
CA THR A 23 -14.86 -10.55 5.74
C THR A 23 -16.27 -10.79 5.22
N GLY A 24 -17.04 -9.72 4.96
CA GLY A 24 -18.39 -9.82 4.40
C GLY A 24 -18.39 -10.37 2.97
N ILE A 25 -17.52 -9.85 2.10
CA ILE A 25 -17.34 -10.37 0.73
C ILE A 25 -16.84 -11.82 0.79
N GLY A 26 -15.83 -12.11 1.61
CA GLY A 26 -15.30 -13.46 1.78
C GLY A 26 -16.36 -14.47 2.24
N SER A 27 -17.17 -14.10 3.23
CA SER A 27 -18.26 -14.95 3.74
C SER A 27 -19.33 -15.21 2.68
N TYR A 28 -19.70 -14.20 1.88
CA TYR A 28 -20.65 -14.35 0.78
C TYR A 28 -20.13 -15.27 -0.33
N MET A 29 -18.82 -15.24 -0.61
CA MET A 29 -18.17 -16.11 -1.59
C MET A 29 -17.91 -17.53 -1.08
N GLY A 30 -18.38 -17.90 0.13
CA GLY A 30 -18.13 -19.19 0.76
C GLY A 30 -16.70 -19.36 1.29
N ALA A 31 -15.93 -18.28 1.29
CA ALA A 31 -14.53 -18.21 1.72
C ALA A 31 -14.45 -17.80 3.20
N GLY A 32 -14.89 -18.70 4.09
CA GLY A 32 -14.84 -18.51 5.56
C GLY A 32 -13.72 -19.26 6.27
N SER A 33 -12.87 -20.01 5.54
CA SER A 33 -11.79 -20.80 6.13
C SER A 33 -10.52 -19.96 6.29
N ALA A 34 -9.67 -20.32 7.27
CA ALA A 34 -8.37 -19.66 7.44
C ALA A 34 -7.52 -19.70 6.15
N SER A 35 -7.62 -20.78 5.38
CA SER A 35 -6.90 -20.93 4.12
C SER A 35 -7.34 -19.93 3.05
N SER A 36 -8.63 -19.59 2.95
CA SER A 36 -9.09 -18.62 1.95
C SER A 36 -8.59 -17.21 2.24
N TYR A 37 -8.52 -16.81 3.52
CA TYR A 37 -7.94 -15.52 3.91
C TYR A 37 -6.42 -15.47 3.68
N ILE A 38 -5.70 -16.58 3.89
CA ILE A 38 -4.26 -16.66 3.60
C ILE A 38 -4.00 -16.50 2.10
N ILE A 39 -4.77 -17.18 1.25
CA ILE A 39 -4.65 -17.05 -0.21
C ILE A 39 -4.94 -15.61 -0.64
N LEU A 40 -6.01 -15.01 -0.11
CA LEU A 40 -6.35 -13.62 -0.38
C LEU A 40 -5.25 -12.66 0.08
N ALA A 41 -4.67 -12.87 1.27
CA ALA A 41 -3.59 -12.06 1.79
C ALA A 41 -2.34 -12.13 0.91
N ILE A 42 -1.94 -13.33 0.47
CA ILE A 42 -0.81 -13.51 -0.44
C ILE A 42 -1.07 -12.79 -1.76
N LEU A 43 -2.27 -12.95 -2.33
CA LEU A 43 -2.64 -12.30 -3.58
C LEU A 43 -2.64 -10.77 -3.44
N PHE A 44 -3.20 -10.25 -2.35
CA PHE A 44 -3.30 -8.82 -2.10
C PHE A 44 -1.92 -8.19 -1.83
N VAL A 45 -1.09 -8.81 -0.97
CA VAL A 45 0.27 -8.35 -0.69
C VAL A 45 1.15 -8.47 -1.93
N GLY A 46 1.06 -9.57 -2.67
CA GLY A 46 1.79 -9.76 -3.92
C GLY A 46 1.44 -8.70 -4.96
N LEU A 47 0.15 -8.47 -5.18
CA LEU A 47 -0.33 -7.43 -6.09
C LEU A 47 0.09 -6.03 -5.62
N GLN A 48 -0.03 -5.75 -4.32
CA GLN A 48 0.37 -4.48 -3.74
C GLN A 48 1.89 -4.25 -3.83
N TYR A 49 2.71 -5.28 -3.67
CA TYR A 49 4.16 -5.17 -3.83
C TYR A 49 4.54 -4.79 -5.26
N LEU A 50 3.88 -5.40 -6.26
CA LEU A 50 4.13 -5.12 -7.67
C LEU A 50 3.64 -3.71 -8.08
N ILE A 51 2.47 -3.31 -7.60
CA ILE A 51 1.82 -2.05 -8.01
C ILE A 51 2.25 -0.87 -7.11
N GLY A 52 2.74 -1.14 -5.91
CA GLY A 52 3.09 -0.15 -4.88
C GLY A 52 4.05 0.94 -5.36
N PRO A 53 5.21 0.62 -5.97
CA PRO A 53 6.13 1.62 -6.49
C PRO A 53 5.47 2.54 -7.54
N SER A 54 4.66 1.96 -8.43
CA SER A 54 3.94 2.70 -9.46
C SER A 54 2.91 3.64 -8.84
N LEU A 55 2.10 3.17 -7.89
CA LEU A 55 1.14 4.00 -7.15
C LEU A 55 1.83 5.17 -6.44
N VAL A 56 2.94 4.92 -5.75
CA VAL A 56 3.71 5.97 -5.07
C VAL A 56 4.24 6.98 -6.09
N SER A 57 4.83 6.51 -7.19
CA SER A 57 5.35 7.39 -8.24
C SER A 57 4.25 8.28 -8.84
N MET A 58 3.04 7.74 -9.02
CA MET A 58 1.89 8.46 -9.54
C MET A 58 1.34 9.47 -8.53
N MET A 59 1.14 9.07 -7.27
CA MET A 59 0.62 9.95 -6.21
C MET A 59 1.58 11.12 -5.92
N MET A 60 2.88 10.84 -5.92
CA MET A 60 3.94 11.83 -5.67
C MET A 60 4.34 12.60 -6.93
N ARG A 61 3.76 12.29 -8.10
CA ARG A 61 4.07 12.90 -9.40
C ARG A 61 5.57 12.88 -9.71
N VAL A 62 6.20 11.73 -9.49
CA VAL A 62 7.64 11.54 -9.72
C VAL A 62 7.96 11.76 -11.20
N LYS A 63 8.93 12.63 -11.47
CA LYS A 63 9.49 12.84 -12.80
C LYS A 63 10.77 12.03 -12.94
N TRP A 64 10.77 11.07 -13.86
CA TRP A 64 11.98 10.36 -14.24
C TRP A 64 12.87 11.27 -15.08
N VAL A 65 14.14 11.39 -14.70
CA VAL A 65 15.14 12.24 -15.37
C VAL A 65 16.35 11.41 -15.78
N SER A 66 16.86 11.68 -16.97
CA SER A 66 18.10 11.11 -17.50
C SER A 66 19.33 11.82 -16.93
N GLU A 67 20.50 11.19 -17.04
CA GLU A 67 21.79 11.77 -16.60
C GLU A 67 22.11 13.12 -17.27
N LYS A 68 21.62 13.32 -18.50
CA LYS A 68 21.75 14.60 -19.22
C LYS A 68 20.83 15.69 -18.67
N GLU A 69 19.70 15.32 -18.09
CA GLU A 69 18.71 16.26 -17.55
C GLU A 69 19.06 16.68 -16.12
N GLU A 70 19.59 15.76 -15.30
CA GLU A 70 19.99 16.04 -13.92
C GLU A 70 21.27 15.29 -13.52
N PRO A 71 22.46 15.77 -13.93
CA PRO A 71 23.73 15.07 -13.69
C PRO A 71 24.12 15.01 -12.21
N GLU A 72 23.71 16.00 -11.40
CA GLU A 72 24.04 16.03 -9.97
C GLU A 72 23.31 14.92 -9.21
N LEU A 73 22.02 14.71 -9.50
CA LEU A 73 21.22 13.64 -8.88
C LEU A 73 21.75 12.27 -9.25
N HIS A 74 22.11 12.05 -10.53
CA HIS A 74 22.69 10.79 -10.97
C HIS A 74 24.05 10.53 -10.32
N ARG A 75 24.89 11.56 -10.13
CA ARG A 75 26.15 11.44 -9.37
C ARG A 75 25.90 11.06 -7.91
N MET A 76 24.95 11.71 -7.24
CA MET A 76 24.61 11.40 -5.84
C MET A 76 24.14 9.95 -5.66
N VAL A 77 23.31 9.44 -6.59
CA VAL A 77 22.85 8.04 -6.53
C VAL A 77 23.99 7.07 -6.82
N ALA A 78 24.88 7.38 -7.78
CA ALA A 78 26.04 6.55 -8.11
C ALA A 78 27.05 6.44 -6.97
N GLU A 79 27.18 7.46 -6.13
CA GLU A 79 28.03 7.43 -4.93
C GLU A 79 27.40 6.62 -3.77
N LEU A 80 26.08 6.41 -3.78
CA LEU A 80 25.35 5.69 -2.73
C LEU A 80 25.22 4.17 -3.00
N ALA A 81 25.52 3.72 -4.22
CA ALA A 81 25.44 2.33 -4.67
C ALA A 81 26.79 1.62 -4.57
#